data_AF-A0A1B1S5G5-F1
#
_entry.id   AF-A0A1B1S5G5-F1
#
_cell.length_a   1.000
_cell.length_b   1.000
_cell.length_c   1.000
_cell.angle_alpha   90.00
_cell.angle_beta   90.00
_cell.angle_gamma   90.00
#
_symmetry.space_group_name_H-M   'P 1'
#
loop_
_entity.id
_entity.type
_entity.pdbx_description
1 polymer ?
#
loop_
_entity_poly.entity_id
_entity_poly.type
_entity_poly.pdbx_seq_one_letter_code
_entity_poly.pdbx_strand_id
1 'polypeptide(L)'
;MKQSNFRPQDQRAAEKEHWRIEGSLNAIEELLEVGEYEVAARRAEEILRSTKEIERLAKAKKEWDGLGRLLEDLKKTGIHFERMTRHDGIW
;
A
#
# COMPACT_ATOMS: atom_id res chain seq x y z
N MET A 1 -12.52 13.34 9.83
CA MET A 1 -11.73 12.15 9.45
C MET A 1 -10.26 12.44 9.76
N LYS A 2 -9.57 11.57 10.51
CA LYS A 2 -8.12 11.74 10.73
C LYS A 2 -7.44 11.67 9.36
N GLN A 3 -6.67 12.69 8.99
CA GLN A 3 -5.85 12.65 7.78
C GLN A 3 -4.89 11.47 7.91
N SER A 4 -5.06 10.48 7.03
CA SER A 4 -4.12 9.37 6.90
C SER A 4 -2.84 9.93 6.30
N ASN A 5 -1.69 9.72 6.96
CA ASN A 5 -0.38 10.04 6.37
C ASN A 5 0.04 9.02 5.30
N PHE A 6 -0.85 8.10 4.94
CA PHE A 6 -0.68 7.19 3.83
C PHE A 6 -0.90 7.94 2.53
N ARG A 7 0.08 7.91 1.63
CA ARG A 7 -0.01 8.68 0.39
C ARG A 7 -1.19 8.16 -0.43
N PRO A 8 -1.96 9.02 -1.13
CA PRO A 8 -3.05 8.58 -2.00
C PRO A 8 -2.63 7.59 -3.09
N GLN A 9 -1.34 7.55 -3.44
CA GLN A 9 -0.76 6.57 -4.36
C GLN A 9 -0.63 5.19 -3.68
N ASP A 10 -0.18 5.15 -2.43
CA ASP A 10 -0.04 3.91 -1.65
C ASP A 10 -1.42 3.31 -1.32
N GLN A 11 -2.42 4.16 -1.07
CA GLN A 11 -3.81 3.73 -0.90
C GLN A 11 -4.37 3.07 -2.16
N ARG A 12 -4.21 3.72 -3.32
CA ARG A 12 -4.62 3.14 -4.60
C ARG A 12 -3.86 1.86 -4.94
N ALA A 13 -2.58 1.76 -4.56
CA ALA A 13 -1.81 0.53 -4.72
C ALA A 13 -2.38 -0.60 -3.87
N ALA A 14 -2.70 -0.34 -2.60
CA ALA A 14 -3.31 -1.33 -1.71
C ALA A 14 -4.68 -1.81 -2.22
N GLU A 15 -5.52 -0.89 -2.69
CA GLU A 15 -6.81 -1.20 -3.31
C GLU A 15 -6.64 -2.07 -4.57
N LYS A 16 -5.64 -1.76 -5.41
CA LYS A 16 -5.34 -2.57 -6.59
C LYS A 16 -4.91 -4.00 -6.23
N GLU A 17 -4.08 -4.16 -5.20
CA GLU A 17 -3.68 -5.50 -4.76
C GLU A 17 -4.87 -6.27 -4.13
N HIS A 18 -5.79 -5.59 -3.43
CA HIS A 18 -7.04 -6.19 -2.96
C HIS A 18 -7.86 -6.78 -4.13
N TRP A 19 -8.10 -5.99 -5.18
CA TRP A 19 -8.85 -6.45 -6.35
C TRP A 19 -8.16 -7.62 -7.07
N ARG A 20 -6.83 -7.66 -7.09
CA ARG A 20 -6.08 -8.80 -7.63
C ARG A 20 -6.28 -10.07 -6.81
N ILE A 21 -6.29 -9.94 -5.49
CA ILE A 21 -6.53 -11.07 -4.59
C ILE A 21 -7.93 -11.64 -4.82
N GLU A 22 -8.95 -10.79 -4.85
CA GLU A 22 -10.33 -11.22 -5.12
C GLU A 22 -10.46 -11.90 -6.50
N GLY A 23 -9.90 -11.29 -7.55
CA GLY A 23 -9.92 -11.90 -8.88
C GLY A 23 -9.19 -13.25 -8.95
N SER A 24 -8.09 -13.39 -8.21
CA SER A 24 -7.34 -14.65 -8.15
C SER A 24 -8.08 -15.72 -7.34
N LEU A 25 -8.80 -15.34 -6.28
CA LEU A 25 -9.62 -16.27 -5.49
C LEU A 25 -10.77 -16.83 -6.33
N ASN A 26 -11.51 -15.98 -7.02
CA ASN A 26 -12.60 -16.41 -7.90
C ASN A 26 -12.09 -17.37 -8.99
N ALA A 27 -10.94 -17.06 -9.60
CA ALA A 27 -10.33 -17.93 -10.60
C ALA A 27 -9.89 -19.28 -10.01
N ILE A 28 -9.40 -19.31 -8.77
CA ILE A 28 -9.05 -20.57 -8.09
C ILE A 28 -10.30 -21.43 -7.89
N GLU A 29 -11.41 -20.84 -7.45
CA GLU A 29 -12.68 -21.57 -7.27
C GLU A 29 -13.13 -22.23 -8.58
N GLU A 30 -13.15 -21.47 -9.69
CA GLU A 30 -13.47 -22.01 -11.01
C GLU A 30 -12.51 -23.13 -11.46
N LEU A 31 -11.20 -22.96 -11.23
CA LEU A 31 -10.18 -23.94 -11.61
C LEU A 31 -10.29 -25.24 -10.81
N LEU A 32 -10.68 -25.15 -9.53
CA LEU A 32 -10.88 -26.32 -8.69
C LEU A 32 -12.10 -27.14 -9.13
N GLU A 33 -13.16 -26.49 -9.62
CA GLU A 33 -14.36 -27.17 -10.15
C GLU A 33 -14.05 -27.98 -11.40
N VAL A 34 -13.17 -27.49 -12.28
CA VAL A 34 -12.77 -28.19 -13.52
C VAL A 34 -11.57 -29.12 -13.35
N GLY A 35 -11.00 -29.22 -12.14
CA GLY A 35 -9.89 -30.11 -11.82
C GLY A 35 -8.50 -29.61 -12.24
N GLU A 36 -8.37 -28.31 -12.56
CA GLU A 36 -7.12 -27.67 -12.98
C GLU A 36 -6.25 -27.26 -11.77
N TYR A 37 -5.86 -28.26 -10.96
CA TYR A 37 -5.19 -28.04 -9.67
C TYR A 37 -3.82 -27.36 -9.78
N GLU A 38 -3.03 -27.69 -10.81
CA GLU A 38 -1.72 -27.06 -11.02
C GLU A 38 -1.84 -25.56 -11.34
N VAL A 39 -2.86 -25.19 -12.13
CA VAL A 39 -3.13 -23.80 -12.49
C VAL A 39 -3.67 -23.04 -11.28
N ALA A 40 -4.57 -23.67 -10.50
CA ALA A 40 -5.06 -23.12 -9.24
C ALA A 40 -3.91 -22.85 -8.25
N ALA A 41 -2.94 -23.77 -8.14
CA ALA A 41 -1.76 -23.58 -7.30
C ALA A 41 -0.92 -22.37 -7.74
N ARG A 42 -0.71 -22.18 -9.05
CA ARG A 42 -0.01 -20.98 -9.56
C ARG A 42 -0.76 -19.68 -9.27
N ARG A 43 -2.11 -19.70 -9.30
CA ARG A 43 -2.94 -18.55 -8.90
C ARG A 43 -2.81 -18.25 -7.41
N ALA A 44 -2.65 -19.25 -6.56
CA ALA A 44 -2.39 -19.03 -5.14
C ALA A 44 -1.04 -18.31 -4.90
N GLU A 45 -0.03 -18.53 -5.75
CA GLU A 45 1.23 -17.79 -5.71
C GLU A 45 1.05 -16.29 -6.06
N GLU A 46 0.06 -15.94 -6.88
CA GLU A 46 -0.30 -14.54 -7.16
C GLU A 46 -0.88 -13.86 -5.92
N ILE A 47 -1.76 -14.55 -5.19
CA ILE A 47 -2.29 -14.08 -3.91
C ILE A 47 -1.17 -13.87 -2.90
N LEU A 48 -0.23 -14.81 -2.81
CA LEU A 48 0.96 -14.69 -1.93
C LEU A 48 1.84 -13.49 -2.29
N ARG A 49 1.92 -13.10 -3.57
CA ARG A 49 2.66 -11.90 -3.99
C ARG A 49 1.91 -10.62 -3.63
N SER A 50 0.60 -10.56 -3.90
CA SER A 50 -0.20 -9.38 -3.57
C SER A 50 -0.31 -9.15 -2.06
N THR A 51 -0.39 -10.21 -1.26
CA THR A 51 -0.37 -10.11 0.22
C THR A 51 0.96 -9.54 0.74
N LYS A 52 2.11 -9.99 0.23
CA LYS A 52 3.42 -9.42 0.56
C LYS A 52 3.53 -7.93 0.20
N GLU A 53 2.94 -7.52 -0.92
CA GLU A 53 2.92 -6.10 -1.30
C GLU A 53 2.06 -5.26 -0.36
N ILE A 54 0.90 -5.78 0.07
CA ILE A 54 0.07 -5.13 1.10
C ILE A 54 0.83 -5.01 2.43
N GLU A 55 1.58 -6.03 2.84
CA GLU A 55 2.43 -5.97 4.04
C GLU A 55 3.51 -4.88 3.92
N ARG A 56 4.15 -4.76 2.75
CA ARG A 56 5.14 -3.71 2.46
C ARG A 56 4.51 -2.32 2.58
N LEU A 57 3.32 -2.13 2.01
CA LEU A 57 2.57 -0.89 2.08
C LEU A 57 2.13 -0.56 3.51
N ALA A 58 1.70 -1.55 4.29
CA ALA A 58 1.36 -1.38 5.71
C ALA A 58 2.57 -0.93 6.54
N LYS A 59 3.75 -1.49 6.27
CA LYS A 59 5.00 -1.06 6.91
C LYS A 59 5.34 0.39 6.55
N ALA A 60 5.26 0.76 5.26
CA ALA A 60 5.49 2.12 4.81
C ALA A 60 4.52 3.10 5.50
N LYS A 61 3.23 2.75 5.62
CA LYS A 61 2.26 3.55 6.37
C LYS A 61 2.70 3.80 7.81
N LYS A 62 3.16 2.77 8.52
CA LYS A 62 3.62 2.88 9.90
C LYS A 62 4.81 3.83 10.04
N GLU A 63 5.73 3.81 9.09
CA GLU A 63 6.88 4.71 9.04
C GLU A 63 6.43 6.17 8.83
N TRP A 64 5.52 6.41 7.88
CA TRP A 64 4.94 7.74 7.64
C TRP A 64 4.15 8.28 8.85
N ASP A 65 3.36 7.42 9.50
CA ASP A 65 2.65 7.77 10.74
C ASP A 65 3.65 8.13 11.87
N GLY A 66 4.79 7.44 11.92
CA GLY A 66 5.90 7.76 12.84
C GLY A 66 6.53 9.12 12.57
N LEU A 67 6.84 9.44 11.31
CA LEU A 67 7.37 10.73 10.90
C LEU A 67 6.38 11.88 11.19
N GLY A 68 5.08 11.65 10.95
CA GLY A 68 4.03 12.62 11.28
C GLY A 68 4.02 12.98 12.76
N ARG A 69 4.10 11.98 13.66
CA ARG A 69 4.20 12.21 15.11
C ARG A 69 5.45 12.98 15.49
N LEU A 70 6.61 12.63 14.91
CA LEU A 70 7.86 13.34 15.18
C LEU A 70 7.77 14.82 14.77
N LEU A 71 7.17 15.11 13.62
CA LEU A 71 6.97 16.49 13.17
C LEU A 71 6.01 17.27 14.09
N GLU A 72 4.96 16.63 14.60
CA GLU A 72 4.08 17.23 15.60
C GLU A 72 4.82 17.55 16.91
N ASP A 73 5.66 16.64 17.38
CA ASP A 73 6.42 16.84 18.62
C ASP A 73 7.50 17.93 18.48
N LEU A 74 8.17 18.02 17.32
CA LEU A 74 9.11 19.10 17.03
C LEU A 74 8.42 20.46 16.94
N LYS A 75 7.22 20.53 16.35
CA LYS A 75 6.41 21.76 16.33
C LYS A 75 6.03 22.23 17.73
N LYS A 76 5.64 21.30 18.62
CA LYS A 76 5.34 21.62 20.04
C LYS A 76 6.57 22.14 20.79
N THR A 77 7.77 21.71 20.39
CA THR A 77 9.05 22.14 20.96
C THR A 77 9.54 23.48 20.38
N GLY A 78 8.74 24.12 19.52
CA GLY A 78 9.05 25.44 18.95
C GLY A 78 9.91 25.39 17.68
N ILE A 79 10.22 24.21 17.15
CA ILE A 79 10.95 24.05 15.88
C ILE A 79 9.93 24.05 14.74
N HIS A 80 9.92 25.10 13.92
CA HIS A 80 9.03 25.23 12.77
C HIS A 80 9.77 24.86 11.49
N PHE A 81 9.30 23.82 10.80
CA PHE A 81 9.79 23.44 9.47
C PHE A 81 8.91 24.09 8.40
N GLU A 82 9.51 24.96 7.58
CA GLU A 82 8.87 25.47 6.37
C GLU A 82 8.99 24.43 5.25
N ARG A 83 7.88 24.23 4.52
CA ARG A 83 7.85 23.33 3.38
C ARG A 83 8.65 23.95 2.24
N MET A 84 9.89 23.51 2.03
CA MET A 84 10.68 23.93 0.87
C MET A 84 10.07 23.33 -0.41
N THR A 85 9.30 24.13 -1.14
CA THR A 85 8.97 23.82 -2.54
C THR A 85 10.18 24.16 -3.40
N ARG A 86 10.85 23.14 -3.93
CA ARG A 86 11.87 23.32 -4.97
C ARG A 86 11.15 23.85 -6.22
N HIS A 87 11.26 25.15 -6.49
CA HIS A 87 10.90 25.71 -7.78
C HIS A 87 12.00 25.29 -8.76
N ASP A 88 11.78 24.19 -9.48
CA ASP A 88 12.56 23.91 -10.68
C ASP A 88 12.08 24.91 -11.74
N GLY A 89 12.69 26.09 -11.74
CA GLY A 89 12.47 27.13 -12.74
C GLY A 89 12.93 26.62 -14.10
N ILE A 90 11.98 26.37 -14.98
CA ILE A 90 12.21 26.24 -16.42
C ILE A 90 11.95 27.64 -17.01
N TRP A 91 13.02 28.31 -17.42
CA TRP A 91 12.99 29.47 -18.31
C TRP A 91 13.17 29.00 -19.75
#